data_AF-A0A2V5SFI9-F1
#
_entry.id   AF-A0A2V5SFI9-F1
#
_cell.length_a   1.000
_cell.length_b   1.000
_cell.length_c   1.000
_cell.angle_alpha   90.00
_cell.angle_beta   90.00
_cell.angle_gamma   90.00
#
_symmetry.space_group_name_H-M   'P 1'
#
loop_
_entity.id
_entity.type
_entity.pdbx_description
1 polymer ?
#
loop_
_entity_poly.entity_id
_entity_poly.type
_entity_poly.pdbx_seq_one_letter_code
_entity_poly.pdbx_strand_id
1 'polypeptide(L)' 'MGGRYPNQLFTAFIPKDSADQFPNAQELNGQAVSVTGKLVLYKGKPEIVLDTPSQIKKKD' A
#
# COMPACT_ATOMS: atom_id res chain seq x y z
N MET A 1 -17.16 -0.21 -5.25
CA MET A 1 -16.21 0.62 -6.01
C MET A 1 -14.81 0.07 -5.82
N GLY A 2 -14.20 -0.43 -6.90
CA GLY A 2 -12.85 -0.99 -6.91
C GLY A 2 -12.22 -0.94 -8.30
N GLY A 3 -12.63 -0.03 -9.20
CA GLY A 3 -12.16 0.03 -10.59
C GLY A 3 -12.63 -1.14 -11.47
N ARG A 4 -12.35 -1.06 -12.78
CA ARG A 4 -12.53 -2.19 -13.72
C ARG A 4 -11.19 -2.87 -13.94
N TYR A 5 -11.19 -4.19 -14.06
CA TYR A 5 -10.00 -4.92 -14.48
C TYR A 5 -9.42 -4.35 -15.79
N PRO A 6 -8.09 -4.18 -15.92
CA PRO A 6 -7.03 -4.50 -14.95
C PRO A 6 -6.68 -3.35 -13.98
N ASN A 7 -7.41 -2.24 -14.04
CA ASN A 7 -7.17 -1.02 -13.26
C ASN A 7 -8.01 -0.97 -11.98
N GLN A 8 -8.14 -2.12 -11.29
CA GLN A 8 -8.79 -2.15 -10.00
C GLN A 8 -7.97 -1.42 -8.94
N LEU A 9 -8.63 -0.63 -8.09
CA LEU A 9 -7.97 0.02 -6.97
C LEU A 9 -7.74 -0.99 -5.86
N PHE A 10 -6.53 -0.98 -5.30
CA PHE A 10 -6.14 -1.81 -4.17
C PHE A 10 -5.43 -0.93 -3.14
N THR A 11 -5.78 -1.05 -1.86
CA THR A 11 -5.21 -0.22 -0.80
C THR A 11 -4.01 -0.89 -0.17
N ALA A 12 -2.90 -0.16 -0.05
CA ALA A 12 -1.85 -0.46 0.91
C ALA A 12 -1.98 0.53 2.07
N PHE A 13 -2.07 0.02 3.30
CA PHE A 13 -2.36 0.78 4.50
C PHE A 13 -1.14 0.81 5.43
N ILE A 14 -0.69 2.01 5.78
CA ILE A 14 0.34 2.23 6.81
C ILE A 14 -0.39 2.54 8.13
N PRO A 15 -0.30 1.67 9.15
CA PRO A 15 -0.88 1.93 10.46
C PRO A 15 -0.26 3.16 11.12
N LYS A 16 -1.01 3.82 12.01
CA LYS A 16 -0.54 5.00 12.75
C LYS A 16 0.78 4.74 13.49
N ASP A 17 0.91 3.58 14.12
CA ASP A 17 2.08 3.20 14.90
C ASP A 17 3.34 2.99 14.04
N SER A 18 3.18 2.81 12.73
CA SER A 18 4.27 2.64 11.78
C SER A 18 4.54 3.92 10.97
N ALA A 19 3.68 4.93 11.03
CA ALA A 19 3.71 6.10 10.17
C ALA A 19 5.05 6.87 10.20
N ASP A 20 5.69 6.94 11.36
CA ASP A 20 6.98 7.61 11.55
C ASP A 20 8.12 6.96 10.74
N GLN A 21 7.98 5.69 10.34
CA GLN A 21 8.94 4.99 9.49
C GLN A 21 8.80 5.36 8.01
N PHE A 22 7.71 6.03 7.61
CA PHE A 22 7.42 6.40 6.22
C PHE A 22 7.35 7.92 6.02
N PRO A 23 8.41 8.68 6.38
CA PRO A 23 8.38 10.14 6.32
C PRO A 23 8.14 10.70 4.90
N ASN A 24 8.49 9.91 3.87
CA ASN A 24 8.46 10.31 2.47
C ASN A 24 7.47 9.50 1.62
N ALA A 25 6.41 8.93 2.23
CA ALA A 25 5.43 8.11 1.50
C ALA A 25 4.81 8.83 0.29
N GLN A 26 4.69 10.16 0.36
CA GLN A 26 4.13 11.02 -0.69
C GLN A 26 4.99 11.01 -1.97
N GLU A 27 6.28 10.71 -1.88
CA GLU A 27 7.16 10.59 -3.07
C GLU A 27 6.79 9.39 -3.96
N LEU A 28 5.99 8.45 -3.44
CA LEU A 28 5.50 7.30 -4.21
C LEU A 28 4.29 7.64 -5.08
N ASN A 29 3.71 8.84 -4.94
CA ASN A 29 2.58 9.27 -5.75
C ASN A 29 2.97 9.27 -7.25
N GLY A 30 2.16 8.59 -8.06
CA GLY A 30 2.41 8.44 -9.50
C GLY A 30 3.52 7.45 -9.86
N GLN A 31 4.16 6.80 -8.88
CA GLN A 31 5.20 5.80 -9.12
C GLN A 31 4.59 4.39 -9.16
N ALA A 32 5.10 3.55 -10.06
CA ALA A 32 4.83 2.13 -10.04
C ALA A 32 5.69 1.46 -8.95
N VAL A 33 5.04 0.84 -7.97
CA VAL A 33 5.71 0.15 -6.85
C VAL A 33 5.20 -1.28 -6.70
N SER A 34 6.06 -2.15 -6.18
CA SER A 34 5.70 -3.47 -5.67
C SER A 34 5.51 -3.39 -4.16
N VAL A 35 4.46 -4.03 -3.66
CA VAL A 35 4.08 -3.98 -2.24
C VAL A 35 3.93 -5.40 -1.71
N THR A 36 4.42 -5.68 -0.51
CA THR A 36 4.30 -7.00 0.15
C THR A 36 3.92 -6.85 1.61
N GLY A 37 2.95 -7.60 2.09
CA GLY A 37 2.55 -7.54 3.49
C GLY A 37 1.34 -8.42 3.78
N LYS A 38 0.76 -8.25 4.96
CA LYS A 38 -0.43 -9.00 5.37
C LYS A 38 -1.66 -8.52 4.61
N LEU A 39 -2.31 -9.42 3.88
CA LEU A 39 -3.62 -9.17 3.28
C LEU A 39 -4.71 -9.27 4.34
N VAL A 40 -5.51 -8.21 4.50
CA VAL A 40 -6.62 -8.16 5.45
C VAL A 40 -7.88 -7.64 4.76
N LEU A 41 -9.04 -7.94 5.35
CA LEU A 41 -10.32 -7.37 4.91
C LEU A 41 -10.72 -6.25 5.87
N TYR A 42 -10.66 -5.00 5.41
CA TYR A 42 -11.11 -3.84 6.17
C TYR A 42 -12.43 -3.33 5.60
N LYS A 43 -13.51 -3.38 6.41
CA LYS A 43 -14.88 -2.99 6.01
C LYS A 43 -15.32 -3.60 4.66
N GLY A 44 -14.98 -4.87 4.45
CA GLY A 44 -15.31 -5.60 3.22
C GLY A 44 -14.41 -5.29 2.02
N LYS A 45 -13.32 -4.53 2.19
CA LYS A 45 -12.33 -4.24 1.15
C LYS A 45 -10.99 -4.88 1.47
N PRO A 46 -10.33 -5.54 0.49
CA PRO A 46 -9.00 -6.10 0.71
C PRO A 46 -7.96 -4.98 0.75
N GLU A 47 -7.08 -5.04 1.74
CA GLU A 47 -5.97 -4.10 1.93
C GLU A 47 -4.70 -4.87 2.34
N ILE A 48 -3.52 -4.36 1.98
CA ILE A 48 -2.23 -4.87 2.48
C ILE A 48 -1.73 -3.94 3.58
N VAL A 49 -1.41 -4.49 4.76
CA VAL A 49 -0.80 -3.73 5.87
C VAL A 49 0.71 -3.61 5.69
N LEU A 50 1.22 -2.40 5.87
CA LEU A 50 2.64 -2.04 5.76
C LEU A 50 3.19 -1.58 7.11
N ASP A 51 4.02 -2.43 7.72
CA ASP A 51 4.60 -2.19 9.03
C ASP A 51 6.02 -1.60 8.93
N THR A 52 6.72 -1.83 7.82
CA THR A 52 8.09 -1.35 7.59
C THR A 52 8.31 -0.86 6.14
N PRO A 53 9.25 0.07 5.89
CA PRO A 53 9.52 0.58 4.53
C PRO A 53 10.00 -0.47 3.52
N SER A 54 10.64 -1.55 3.99
CA SER A 54 11.17 -2.63 3.13
C SER A 54 10.09 -3.39 2.35
N GLN A 55 8.84 -3.25 2.78
CA GLN A 55 7.66 -3.82 2.14
C GLN A 55 7.23 -3.09 0.87
N ILE A 56 7.85 -1.94 0.56
CA ILE A 56 7.67 -1.19 -0.67
C ILE A 56 8.96 -1.24 -1.48
N LYS A 57 8.86 -1.64 -2.74
CA LYS A 57 9.98 -1.59 -3.70
C LYS A 57 9.56 -0.80 -4.92
N LYS A 58 10.39 0.15 -5.36
CA LYS A 58 10.20 0.77 -6.67
C LYS A 58 10.39 -0.30 -7.74
N LYS A 59 9.58 -0.24 -8.79
CA LYS A 59 9.76 -1.10 -9.95
C LYS A 59 10.83 -0.47 -10.85
N ASP A 60 11.83 -1.26 -11.22
CA ASP A 60 12.87 -0.85 -12.19
C ASP A 60 12.28 -0.61 -13.60
#